data_AF-A0A0Q4EB49-F1
#
_entry.id   AF-A0A0Q4EB49-F1
#
_cell.length_a   1.000
_cell.length_b   1.000
_cell.length_c   1.000
_cell.angle_alpha   90.00
_cell.angle_beta   90.00
_cell.angle_gamma   90.00
#
_symmetry.space_group_name_H-M   'P 1'
#
loop_
_entity.id
_entity.type
_entity.pdbx_description
1 polymer ?
#
loop_
_entity_poly.entity_id
_entity_poly.type
_entity_poly.pdbx_seq_one_letter_code
_entity_poly.pdbx_strand_id
1 'polypeptide(L)'
;MKTGFRNVIRDFSIILSAVYLVLITVMSLSPFLRIEEFKISHWNWKAIDAKEIKALPFWDSGYKRMGNSYTDVSYIYQPDKTLYRKTESEALKRYYPFWNRQDRDVLINEFSKAVSEKIEKKDFVVFYNTENQEKSKLFLSTDLFCFQGSLFYNFITSLVMMILVILGLVSAIVLFSKRTTLK
;
A
#
# COMPACT_ATOMS: atom_id res chain seq x y z
N MET A 1 34.84 1.56 -30.88
CA MET A 1 33.79 2.58 -30.61
C MET A 1 32.44 1.98 -30.16
N LYS A 2 31.97 0.83 -30.68
CA LYS A 2 30.71 0.17 -30.27
C LYS A 2 30.63 -0.32 -28.81
N THR A 3 31.76 -0.71 -28.21
CA THR A 3 31.83 -1.26 -26.84
C THR A 3 31.63 -0.20 -25.75
N GLY A 4 32.10 1.03 -25.97
CA GLY A 4 31.91 2.14 -25.03
C GLY A 4 30.45 2.57 -24.91
N PHE A 5 29.75 2.70 -26.05
CA PHE A 5 28.35 3.09 -26.08
C PHE A 5 27.43 2.09 -25.37
N ARG A 6 27.69 0.78 -25.52
CA ARG A 6 26.94 -0.27 -24.83
C ARG A 6 27.11 -0.21 -23.31
N ASN A 7 28.32 0.07 -22.82
CA ASN A 7 28.57 0.21 -21.39
C ASN A 7 27.88 1.45 -20.82
N VAL A 8 27.91 2.58 -21.54
CA VAL A 8 27.21 3.82 -21.13
C VAL A 8 25.70 3.59 -21.06
N ILE A 9 25.09 2.93 -22.05
CA ILE A 9 23.67 2.59 -22.01
C ILE A 9 23.35 1.68 -20.82
N ARG A 10 24.18 0.66 -20.59
CA ARG A 10 24.00 -0.26 -19.46
C ARG A 10 24.03 0.50 -18.13
N ASP A 11 25.05 1.33 -17.92
CA ASP A 11 25.24 2.04 -16.67
C ASP A 11 24.12 3.07 -16.45
N PHE A 12 23.69 3.78 -17.50
CA PHE A 12 22.52 4.66 -17.46
C PHE A 12 21.23 3.90 -17.09
N SER A 13 20.98 2.75 -17.72
CA SER A 13 19.80 1.92 -17.42
C SER A 13 19.81 1.39 -15.98
N ILE A 14 20.98 1.04 -15.44
CA ILE A 14 21.12 0.61 -14.03
C ILE A 14 20.78 1.77 -13.10
N ILE A 15 21.34 2.96 -13.35
CA ILE A 15 21.09 4.15 -12.55
C ILE A 15 19.60 4.54 -12.60
N LEU A 16 19.01 4.58 -13.80
CA LEU A 16 17.60 4.91 -13.99
C LEU A 16 16.69 3.94 -13.24
N SER A 17 17.00 2.64 -13.32
CA SER A 17 16.27 1.59 -12.59
C SER A 17 16.40 1.75 -11.09
N ALA A 18 17.60 2.05 -10.58
CA ALA A 18 17.84 2.29 -9.16
C ALA A 18 17.06 3.50 -8.65
N VAL A 19 17.09 4.63 -9.38
CA VAL A 19 16.32 5.83 -9.05
C VAL A 19 14.82 5.54 -9.05
N TYR A 20 14.32 4.83 -10.07
CA TYR A 20 12.91 4.47 -10.17
C TYR A 20 12.45 3.60 -8.98
N LEU A 21 13.25 2.62 -8.57
CA LEU A 21 12.97 1.79 -7.40
C LEU A 21 12.92 2.61 -6.11
N VAL A 22 13.83 3.55 -5.92
CA VAL A 22 13.82 4.46 -4.76
C VAL A 22 12.55 5.30 -4.76
N LEU A 23 12.15 5.87 -5.90
CA LEU A 23 10.94 6.67 -6.02
C LEU A 23 9.68 5.86 -5.70
N ILE A 24 9.52 4.66 -6.28
CA ILE A 24 8.38 3.78 -5.95
C ILE A 24 8.37 3.44 -4.45
N THR A 25 9.54 3.16 -3.87
CA THR A 25 9.62 2.80 -2.45
C THR A 25 9.16 3.95 -1.57
N VAL A 26 9.66 5.17 -1.83
CA VAL A 26 9.29 6.38 -1.10
C VAL A 26 7.80 6.70 -1.27
N MET A 27 7.28 6.66 -2.51
CA MET A 27 5.86 6.86 -2.81
C MET A 27 4.96 5.78 -2.21
N SER A 28 5.47 4.56 -2.08
CA SER A 28 4.73 3.48 -1.44
C SER A 28 4.62 3.67 0.06
N LEU A 29 5.60 4.33 0.67
CA LEU A 29 5.70 4.51 2.12
C LEU A 29 5.01 5.78 2.60
N SER A 30 4.76 6.75 1.73
CA SER A 30 4.22 8.05 2.10
C SER A 30 2.88 8.34 1.44
N PRO A 31 1.75 8.16 2.15
CA PRO A 31 0.45 8.65 1.71
C PRO A 31 0.47 10.16 1.37
N PHE A 32 1.16 10.95 2.19
CA PHE A 32 1.37 12.38 1.93
C PHE A 32 1.94 12.67 0.53
N LEU A 33 3.02 11.98 0.13
CA LEU A 33 3.60 12.19 -1.20
C LEU A 33 2.66 11.78 -2.34
N ARG A 34 1.80 10.78 -2.14
CA ARG A 34 0.77 10.41 -3.12
C ARG A 34 -0.27 11.53 -3.28
N ILE A 35 -0.64 12.19 -2.19
CA ILE A 35 -1.56 13.33 -2.22
C ILE A 35 -0.92 14.52 -2.94
N GLU A 36 0.34 14.82 -2.65
CA GLU A 36 1.06 15.91 -3.32
C GLU A 36 1.28 15.63 -4.81
N GLU A 37 1.64 14.40 -5.19
CA GLU A 37 1.70 13.99 -6.59
C GLU A 37 0.34 14.17 -7.27
N PHE A 38 -0.74 13.72 -6.62
CA PHE A 38 -2.10 13.88 -7.15
C PHE A 38 -2.46 15.35 -7.38
N LYS A 39 -2.17 16.25 -6.43
CA LYS A 39 -2.43 17.69 -6.60
C LYS A 39 -1.68 18.27 -7.79
N ILE A 40 -0.44 17.83 -8.02
CA ILE A 40 0.39 18.30 -9.13
C ILE A 40 -0.14 17.77 -10.47
N SER A 41 -0.45 16.47 -10.55
CA SER A 41 -0.96 15.85 -11.78
C SER A 41 -2.40 16.23 -12.10
N HIS A 42 -3.18 16.67 -11.10
CA HIS A 42 -4.58 17.03 -11.20
C HIS A 42 -4.85 18.46 -10.74
N TRP A 43 -4.13 19.41 -11.34
CA TRP A 43 -4.18 20.85 -11.02
C TRP A 43 -5.57 21.49 -11.02
N ASN A 44 -6.52 20.94 -11.79
CA ASN A 44 -7.92 21.40 -11.85
C ASN A 44 -8.83 20.72 -10.81
N TRP A 45 -8.29 19.93 -9.89
CA TRP A 45 -9.06 19.32 -8.80
C TRP A 45 -8.97 20.18 -7.55
N LYS A 46 -10.08 20.31 -6.84
CA LYS A 46 -10.18 21.10 -5.61
C LYS A 46 -10.51 20.21 -4.42
N ALA A 47 -9.92 20.53 -3.29
CA ALA A 47 -10.26 19.89 -2.03
C ALA A 47 -11.67 20.31 -1.58
N ILE A 48 -12.41 19.37 -1.00
CA ILE A 48 -13.74 19.60 -0.45
C ILE A 48 -13.96 18.77 0.80
N ASP A 49 -14.73 19.29 1.75
CA ASP A 49 -15.13 18.53 2.92
C ASP A 49 -16.20 17.49 2.56
N ALA A 50 -16.02 16.26 3.08
CA ALA A 50 -17.07 15.25 3.05
C ALA A 50 -18.14 15.59 4.09
N LYS A 51 -19.41 15.49 3.70
CA LYS A 51 -20.56 15.67 4.60
C LYS A 51 -20.82 14.43 5.44
N GLU A 52 -20.71 13.28 4.80
CA GLU A 52 -20.85 11.97 5.44
C GLU A 52 -19.72 11.10 4.93
N ILE A 53 -19.17 10.28 5.82
CA ILE A 53 -18.11 9.34 5.51
C ILE A 53 -18.31 8.08 6.35
N LYS A 54 -18.26 6.92 5.70
CA LYS A 54 -18.45 5.62 6.33
C LYS A 54 -17.43 4.64 5.76
N ALA A 55 -16.59 4.11 6.63
CA ALA A 55 -15.70 3.02 6.30
C ALA A 55 -16.40 1.66 6.41
N LEU A 56 -16.07 0.78 5.49
CA LEU A 56 -16.46 -0.62 5.46
C LEU A 56 -15.16 -1.44 5.47
N PRO A 57 -14.73 -1.96 6.62
CA PRO A 57 -13.52 -2.77 6.70
C PRO A 57 -13.78 -4.18 6.19
N PHE A 58 -12.82 -4.71 5.46
CA PHE A 58 -12.84 -6.03 4.85
C PHE A 58 -11.53 -6.77 5.10
N TRP A 59 -11.57 -8.06 4.83
CA TRP A 59 -10.41 -8.95 4.88
C TRP A 59 -10.23 -9.61 3.53
N ASP A 60 -9.04 -9.43 2.97
CA ASP A 60 -8.59 -10.16 1.80
C ASP A 60 -7.72 -11.33 2.28
N SER A 61 -8.17 -12.56 2.06
CA SER A 61 -7.41 -13.74 2.44
C SER A 61 -6.17 -13.99 1.55
N GLY A 62 -6.09 -13.34 0.38
CA GLY A 62 -4.98 -13.43 -0.55
C GLY A 62 -4.61 -14.86 -1.01
N TYR A 63 -3.75 -14.97 -2.03
CA TYR A 63 -3.23 -16.28 -2.48
C TYR A 63 -2.21 -16.90 -1.49
N LYS A 64 -1.79 -16.16 -0.45
CA LYS A 64 -0.65 -16.55 0.41
C LYS A 64 -0.98 -16.82 1.88
N ARG A 65 -2.26 -16.83 2.30
CA ARG A 65 -2.69 -16.94 3.72
C ARG A 65 -2.16 -15.85 4.68
N MET A 66 -1.23 -15.01 4.24
CA MET A 66 -0.97 -13.68 4.77
C MET A 66 -2.18 -12.81 4.38
N GLY A 67 -3.26 -12.89 5.14
CA GLY A 67 -4.41 -12.04 4.83
C GLY A 67 -4.06 -10.57 5.07
N ASN A 68 -4.83 -9.68 4.46
CA ASN A 68 -4.67 -8.23 4.56
C ASN A 68 -6.01 -7.63 5.00
N SER A 69 -5.97 -6.55 5.78
CA SER A 69 -7.15 -5.72 5.99
C SER A 69 -7.17 -4.60 4.96
N TYR A 70 -8.34 -4.30 4.42
CA TYR A 70 -8.55 -3.11 3.61
C TYR A 70 -9.90 -2.50 3.93
N THR A 71 -10.12 -1.25 3.56
CA THR A 71 -11.44 -0.62 3.74
C THR A 71 -11.86 0.09 2.48
N ASP A 72 -13.14 -0.08 2.14
CA ASP A 72 -13.80 0.82 1.19
C ASP A 72 -14.45 1.94 1.98
N VAL A 73 -14.41 3.15 1.44
CA VAL A 73 -14.97 4.33 2.09
C VAL A 73 -16.09 4.88 1.23
N SER A 74 -17.32 4.82 1.73
CA SER A 74 -18.46 5.52 1.13
C SER A 74 -18.55 6.93 1.70
N TYR A 75 -18.67 7.93 0.84
CA TYR A 75 -18.71 9.33 1.25
C TYR A 75 -19.67 10.15 0.39
N ILE A 76 -20.16 11.23 0.98
CA ILE A 76 -21.01 12.23 0.33
C ILE A 76 -20.29 13.57 0.34
N TYR A 77 -20.24 14.23 -0.81
CA TYR A 77 -19.68 15.57 -0.97
C TYR A 77 -20.63 16.44 -1.80
N GLN A 78 -20.52 17.76 -1.66
CA GLN A 78 -21.41 18.72 -2.32
C GLN A 78 -20.61 19.88 -2.92
N PRO A 79 -20.06 19.74 -4.14
CA PRO A 79 -19.60 20.89 -4.88
C PRO A 79 -20.84 21.72 -5.28
N ASP A 80 -20.79 23.02 -5.00
CA ASP A 80 -21.90 23.96 -5.19
C ASP A 80 -23.20 23.54 -4.49
N LYS A 81 -24.22 23.12 -5.25
CA LYS A 81 -25.57 22.78 -4.73
C LYS A 81 -25.95 21.32 -4.95
N THR A 82 -25.13 20.51 -5.59
CA THR A 82 -25.48 19.13 -5.97
C THR A 82 -24.78 18.13 -5.07
N LEU A 83 -25.53 17.21 -4.46
CA LEU A 83 -24.97 16.15 -3.62
C LEU A 83 -24.53 14.97 -4.49
N TYR A 84 -23.30 14.51 -4.29
CA TYR A 84 -22.76 13.31 -4.91
C TYR A 84 -22.40 12.28 -3.85
N ARG A 85 -22.72 11.02 -4.13
CA ARG A 85 -22.31 9.87 -3.32
C ARG A 85 -21.32 9.04 -4.11
N LYS A 86 -20.18 8.74 -3.49
CA LYS A 86 -19.13 7.89 -4.08
C LYS A 86 -18.62 6.88 -3.08
N THR A 87 -17.96 5.86 -3.60
CA THR A 87 -17.25 4.86 -2.81
C THR A 87 -15.83 4.76 -3.36
N GLU A 88 -14.85 4.96 -2.49
CA GLU A 88 -13.45 4.72 -2.80
C GLU A 88 -13.09 3.31 -2.35
N SER A 89 -12.79 2.43 -3.30
CA SER A 89 -12.40 1.05 -3.01
C SER A 89 -10.93 0.96 -2.59
N GLU A 90 -10.64 0.06 -1.65
CA GLU A 90 -9.29 -0.12 -1.06
C GLU A 90 -8.64 1.22 -0.62
N ALA A 91 -9.45 2.14 -0.07
CA ALA A 91 -9.03 3.49 0.31
C ALA A 91 -7.87 3.48 1.33
N LEU A 92 -7.80 2.44 2.17
CA LEU A 92 -6.65 2.13 3.00
C LEU A 92 -6.46 0.62 3.07
N LYS A 93 -5.20 0.18 3.12
CA LYS A 93 -4.81 -1.22 3.22
C LYS A 93 -3.76 -1.40 4.32
N ARG A 94 -3.77 -2.55 4.98
CA ARG A 94 -2.78 -2.98 5.97
C ARG A 94 -2.41 -4.44 5.68
N TYR A 95 -1.12 -4.64 5.43
CA TYR A 95 -0.53 -5.96 5.22
C TYR A 95 -0.07 -6.55 6.56
N TYR A 96 -0.26 -7.86 6.72
CA TYR A 96 0.23 -8.59 7.90
C TYR A 96 1.31 -9.60 7.50
N PRO A 97 2.38 -9.74 8.28
CA PRO A 97 3.43 -10.70 7.98
C PRO A 97 2.96 -12.12 8.28
N PHE A 98 3.57 -13.13 7.63
CA PHE A 98 3.18 -14.53 7.84
C PHE A 98 3.37 -15.04 9.26
N TRP A 99 4.23 -14.39 10.05
CA TRP A 99 4.46 -14.73 11.46
C TRP A 99 3.46 -14.06 12.41
N ASN A 100 2.52 -13.25 11.90
CA ASN A 100 1.41 -12.77 12.72
C ASN A 100 0.48 -13.95 13.07
N ARG A 101 0.28 -14.18 14.37
CA ARG A 101 -0.55 -15.25 14.92
C ARG A 101 -1.89 -14.76 15.46
N GLN A 102 -2.17 -13.46 15.37
CA GLN A 102 -3.46 -12.92 15.79
C GLN A 102 -4.58 -13.46 14.90
N ASP A 103 -5.76 -13.62 15.49
CA ASP A 103 -6.96 -14.01 14.76
C ASP A 103 -7.36 -12.92 13.76
N ARG A 104 -7.91 -13.34 12.61
CA ARG A 104 -8.46 -12.46 11.59
C ARG A 104 -9.42 -11.43 12.19
N ASP A 105 -10.33 -11.85 13.07
CA ASP A 105 -11.37 -10.96 13.58
C ASP A 105 -10.77 -9.89 14.50
N VAL A 106 -9.71 -10.23 15.25
CA VAL A 106 -8.94 -9.26 16.04
C VAL A 106 -8.27 -8.24 15.13
N LEU A 107 -7.62 -8.70 14.06
CA LEU A 107 -6.94 -7.82 13.10
C LEU A 107 -7.89 -6.88 12.37
N ILE A 108 -9.06 -7.36 11.96
CA ILE A 108 -10.11 -6.54 11.35
C ILE A 108 -10.61 -5.50 12.35
N ASN A 109 -10.85 -5.87 13.61
CA ASN A 109 -11.33 -4.95 14.63
C ASN A 109 -10.30 -3.86 14.96
N GLU A 110 -9.02 -4.22 15.11
CA GLU A 110 -7.94 -3.26 15.32
C GLU A 110 -7.78 -2.30 14.12
N PHE A 111 -7.85 -2.83 12.90
CA PHE A 111 -7.80 -2.02 11.69
C PHE A 111 -9.02 -1.09 11.57
N SER A 112 -10.23 -1.62 11.82
CA SER A 112 -11.48 -0.86 11.82
C SER A 112 -11.41 0.31 12.81
N LYS A 113 -10.94 0.05 14.04
CA LYS A 113 -10.76 1.10 15.05
C LYS A 113 -9.79 2.19 14.59
N ALA A 114 -8.65 1.81 14.00
CA ALA A 114 -7.68 2.76 13.48
C ALA A 114 -8.24 3.60 12.30
N VAL A 115 -9.08 2.99 11.45
CA VAL A 115 -9.77 3.70 10.37
C VAL A 115 -10.82 4.67 10.93
N SER A 116 -11.63 4.23 11.89
CA SER A 116 -12.60 5.09 12.58
C SER A 116 -11.92 6.29 13.22
N GLU A 117 -10.79 6.08 13.91
CA GLU A 117 -10.02 7.17 14.53
C GLU A 117 -9.52 8.19 13.48
N LYS A 118 -9.06 7.73 12.31
CA LYS A 118 -8.67 8.62 11.21
C LYS A 118 -9.84 9.44 10.69
N ILE A 119 -11.01 8.82 10.53
CA ILE A 119 -12.23 9.50 10.11
C ILE A 119 -12.68 10.53 11.14
N GLU A 120 -12.70 10.17 12.43
CA GLU A 120 -13.08 11.07 13.54
C GLU A 120 -12.14 12.27 13.64
N LYS A 121 -10.83 12.04 13.46
CA LYS A 121 -9.81 13.10 13.45
C LYS A 121 -9.76 13.92 12.15
N LYS A 122 -10.61 13.60 11.17
CA LYS A 122 -10.56 14.17 9.81
C LYS A 122 -9.19 14.03 9.14
N ASP A 123 -8.49 12.94 9.40
CA ASP A 123 -7.24 12.55 8.72
C ASP A 123 -7.55 11.91 7.36
N PHE A 124 -8.16 12.71 6.49
CA PHE A 124 -8.46 12.35 5.10
C PHE A 124 -8.63 13.62 4.26
N VAL A 125 -8.55 13.46 2.95
CA VAL A 125 -8.86 14.54 2.01
C VAL A 125 -9.68 14.00 0.85
N VAL A 126 -10.68 14.77 0.44
CA VAL A 126 -11.47 14.50 -0.77
C VAL A 126 -11.17 15.58 -1.78
N PHE A 127 -10.84 15.16 -2.99
CA PHE A 127 -10.74 16.03 -4.14
C PHE A 127 -11.90 15.78 -5.09
N TYR A 128 -12.41 16.82 -5.72
CA TYR A 128 -13.35 16.73 -6.84
C TYR A 128 -12.80 17.46 -8.06
N ASN A 129 -13.17 16.99 -9.24
CA ASN A 129 -12.80 17.62 -10.50
C ASN A 129 -13.72 18.81 -10.79
N THR A 130 -13.16 20.00 -11.05
CA THR A 130 -13.99 21.19 -11.29
C THR A 130 -14.70 21.19 -12.64
N GLU A 131 -14.17 20.48 -13.65
CA GLU A 131 -14.79 20.33 -14.97
C GLU A 131 -15.86 19.24 -14.98
N ASN A 132 -15.71 18.22 -14.12
CA ASN A 132 -16.70 17.17 -13.92
C ASN A 132 -16.90 16.89 -12.44
N GLN A 133 -17.86 17.59 -11.84
CA GLN A 133 -18.13 17.55 -10.40
C GLN A 133 -18.54 16.17 -9.85
N GLU A 134 -18.99 15.25 -10.73
CA GLU A 134 -19.30 13.87 -10.36
C GLU A 134 -18.04 13.01 -10.17
N LYS A 135 -16.87 13.46 -10.61
CA LYS A 135 -15.61 12.76 -10.36
C LYS A 135 -14.98 13.27 -9.06
N SER A 136 -14.64 12.33 -8.19
CA SER A 136 -13.92 12.60 -6.95
C SER A 136 -12.92 11.50 -6.63
N LYS A 137 -11.98 11.83 -5.75
CA LYS A 137 -10.96 10.93 -5.24
C LYS A 137 -10.80 11.18 -3.76
N LEU A 138 -10.89 10.12 -2.96
CA LEU A 138 -10.65 10.17 -1.53
C LEU A 138 -9.28 9.56 -1.22
N PHE A 139 -8.52 10.24 -0.36
CA PHE A 139 -7.31 9.71 0.24
C PHE A 139 -7.55 9.55 1.74
N LEU A 140 -7.58 8.31 2.21
CA LEU A 140 -7.73 7.98 3.62
C LEU A 140 -6.33 7.93 4.24
N SER A 141 -6.04 8.90 5.11
CA SER A 141 -4.74 9.23 5.68
C SER A 141 -3.89 10.24 4.91
N THR A 142 -3.45 11.25 5.65
CA THR A 142 -2.47 12.27 5.27
C THR A 142 -1.09 12.05 5.92
N ASP A 143 -0.88 10.88 6.51
CA ASP A 143 0.34 10.53 7.22
C ASP A 143 1.58 10.67 6.31
N LEU A 144 2.68 11.17 6.89
CA LEU A 144 3.97 11.23 6.20
C LEU A 144 4.51 9.82 5.90
N PHE A 145 4.19 8.84 6.74
CA PHE A 145 4.73 7.49 6.66
C PHE A 145 3.72 6.43 7.10
N CYS A 146 3.46 5.45 6.24
CA CYS A 146 2.62 4.30 6.50
C CYS A 146 3.34 3.02 6.05
N PHE A 147 4.14 2.44 6.94
CA PHE A 147 4.92 1.24 6.62
C PHE A 147 4.04 0.04 6.31
N GLN A 148 3.14 -0.35 7.22
CA GLN A 148 2.34 -1.57 7.07
C GLN A 148 1.30 -1.50 5.93
N GLY A 149 0.96 -0.31 5.44
CA GLY A 149 0.11 -0.14 4.25
C GLY A 149 0.87 -0.09 2.93
N SER A 150 2.20 -0.10 2.97
CA SER A 150 3.05 0.04 1.80
C SER A 150 3.24 -1.29 1.05
N LEU A 151 3.35 -1.22 -0.28
CA LEU A 151 3.83 -2.32 -1.12
C LEU A 151 5.26 -2.72 -0.75
N PHE A 152 6.08 -1.75 -0.31
CA PHE A 152 7.43 -2.03 0.17
C PHE A 152 7.44 -2.98 1.36
N TYR A 153 6.54 -2.79 2.33
CA TYR A 153 6.39 -3.72 3.45
C TYR A 153 6.03 -5.14 2.99
N ASN A 154 5.05 -5.25 2.09
CA ASN A 154 4.67 -6.55 1.51
C ASN A 154 5.83 -7.23 0.76
N PHE A 155 6.66 -6.44 0.07
CA PHE A 155 7.86 -6.93 -0.59
C PHE A 155 8.89 -7.46 0.42
N ILE A 156 9.19 -6.70 1.47
CA ILE A 156 10.15 -7.09 2.51
C ILE A 156 9.68 -8.34 3.27
N THR A 157 8.41 -8.42 3.66
CA THR A 157 7.88 -9.60 4.36
C THR A 157 7.91 -10.84 3.47
N SER A 158 7.61 -10.69 2.18
CA SER A 158 7.75 -11.76 1.18
C SER A 158 9.21 -12.21 1.00
N LEU A 159 10.15 -11.26 0.97
CA LEU A 159 11.59 -11.53 0.83
C LEU A 159 12.13 -12.32 2.03
N VAL A 160 11.75 -11.91 3.26
CA VAL A 160 12.11 -12.62 4.50
C VAL A 160 11.58 -14.05 4.47
N MET A 161 10.32 -14.26 4.05
CA MET A 161 9.74 -15.59 3.93
C MET A 161 10.54 -16.47 2.96
N MET A 162 10.91 -15.94 1.80
CA MET A 162 11.70 -16.66 0.81
C MET A 162 13.08 -17.07 1.34
N ILE A 163 13.78 -16.16 2.03
CA ILE A 163 15.08 -16.45 2.64
C ILE A 163 14.95 -17.59 3.67
N LEU A 164 13.92 -17.56 4.52
CA LEU A 164 13.69 -18.59 5.53
C LEU A 164 13.39 -19.96 4.90
N VAL A 165 12.64 -20.01 3.79
CA VAL A 165 12.40 -21.25 3.04
C VAL A 165 13.71 -21.81 2.49
N ILE A 166 14.56 -20.97 1.90
CA ILE A 166 15.87 -21.40 1.37
C ILE A 166 16.76 -21.95 2.50
N LEU A 167 16.86 -21.22 3.62
CA LEU A 167 17.64 -21.65 4.77
C LEU A 167 17.12 -22.96 5.37
N GLY A 168 15.79 -23.14 5.42
CA GLY A 168 15.15 -24.37 5.85
C GLY A 168 15.50 -25.56 4.96
N LEU A 169 15.47 -25.37 3.64
CA LEU A 169 15.85 -26.40 2.66
C LEU A 169 17.33 -26.77 2.78
N VAL A 170 18.24 -25.78 2.86
CA VAL A 170 19.67 -26.02 3.05
C VAL A 170 19.93 -26.80 4.34
N SER A 171 19.29 -26.39 5.44
CA SER A 171 19.42 -27.06 6.73
C SER A 171 18.93 -28.50 6.67
N ALA A 172 17.80 -28.75 6.00
CA ALA A 172 17.28 -30.10 5.79
C ALA A 172 18.28 -30.97 5.00
N ILE A 173 18.82 -30.47 3.88
CA ILE A 173 19.81 -31.19 3.06
C ILE A 173 21.04 -31.56 3.90
N VAL A 174 21.58 -30.63 4.69
CA VAL A 174 22.74 -30.88 5.55
C VAL A 174 22.44 -31.94 6.61
N LEU A 175 21.27 -31.87 7.26
CA LEU A 175 20.85 -32.86 8.26
C LEU A 175 20.64 -34.26 7.66
N PHE A 176 20.00 -34.34 6.49
CA PHE A 176 19.80 -35.61 5.78
C PHE A 176 21.14 -36.21 5.30
N SER A 177 22.05 -35.38 4.78
CA SER A 177 23.39 -35.81 4.37
C SER A 177 24.21 -36.36 5.54
N LYS A 178 24.22 -35.69 6.70
CA LYS A 178 24.89 -36.20 7.91
C LYS A 178 24.30 -37.53 8.39
N ARG A 179 22.97 -37.70 8.30
CA ARG A 179 22.30 -38.94 8.71
C ARG A 179 22.64 -40.13 7.80
N THR A 180 22.94 -39.89 6.53
CA THR A 180 23.37 -40.95 5.60
C THR A 180 24.83 -41.37 5.77
N THR A 181 25.72 -40.50 6.27
CA THR A 181 27.14 -40.82 6.53
C THR A 181 27.41 -41.49 7.88
N LEU A 182 26.43 -41.55 8.77
CA LEU A 182 26.53 -42.18 10.11
C LEU A 182 25.89 -43.57 10.17
N LYS A 183 25.48 -44.13 9.02
CA LYS A 183 25.12 -45.53 8.83
C LYS A 183 26.20 -46.21 8.02
#